data_AF-A4Y6Y4-F1
#
_entry.id   AF-A4Y6Y4-F1
#
_cell.length_a   1.000
_cell.length_b   1.000
_cell.length_c   1.000
_cell.angle_alpha   90.00
_cell.angle_beta   90.00
_cell.angle_gamma   90.00
#
_symmetry.space_group_name_H-M   'P 1'
#
loop_
_entity.id
_entity.type
_entity.pdbx_description
1 polymer ?
#
loop_
_entity_poly.entity_id
_entity_poly.type
_entity_poly.pdbx_seq_one_letter_code
_entity_poly.pdbx_strand_id
1 'polypeptide(L)' 'MLIDIAKKNPLFSGKKSADITDCGPPWKVLVVDDEPDVHTVTKLALSRFRLDGRALSFINAYSGEQAKALLRQEQDIG' A
#
# COMPACT_ATOMS: atom_id res chain seq x y z
N MET A 1 -27.65 45.12 -7.88
CA MET A 1 -26.85 44.40 -6.86
C MET A 1 -26.94 42.92 -7.22
N LEU A 2 -25.94 42.34 -7.89
CA LEU A 2 -24.75 41.70 -7.31
C LEU A 2 -25.11 40.67 -6.24
N ILE A 3 -25.18 39.38 -6.62
CA ILE A 3 -24.09 38.42 -6.36
C ILE A 3 -24.28 37.15 -7.22
N ASP A 4 -23.38 36.98 -8.18
CA ASP A 4 -23.06 35.67 -8.78
C ASP A 4 -22.44 34.77 -7.71
N ILE A 5 -23.11 33.69 -7.33
CA ILE A 5 -22.50 32.60 -6.57
C ILE A 5 -22.16 31.50 -7.56
N ALA A 6 -20.89 31.56 -7.98
CA ALA A 6 -20.25 30.63 -8.87
C ALA A 6 -20.45 29.17 -8.44
N LYS A 7 -20.70 28.35 -9.46
CA LYS A 7 -20.57 26.89 -9.50
C LYS A 7 -19.44 26.40 -8.58
N LYS A 8 -19.79 25.80 -7.44
CA LYS A 8 -18.86 24.89 -6.74
C LYS A 8 -18.92 23.55 -7.45
N ASN A 9 -18.15 23.44 -8.53
CA ASN A 9 -17.82 22.14 -9.11
C ASN A 9 -17.11 21.30 -8.03
N PRO A 10 -17.47 20.03 -7.82
CA PRO A 10 -16.74 19.17 -6.91
C PRO A 10 -15.28 19.08 -7.36
N LEU A 11 -14.36 19.41 -6.45
CA LEU A 11 -12.91 19.50 -6.65
C LEU A 11 -12.24 18.14 -6.95
N PHE A 12 -13.01 17.05 -6.97
CA PHE A 12 -12.52 15.74 -7.34
C PHE A 12 -12.84 15.48 -8.80
N SER A 13 -12.13 16.20 -9.68
CA SER A 13 -11.86 15.67 -11.01
C SER A 13 -10.88 14.51 -10.80
N GLY A 14 -11.42 13.36 -10.40
CA GLY A 14 -10.69 12.11 -10.45
C GLY A 14 -10.32 11.92 -11.90
N LYS A 15 -9.05 12.23 -12.24
CA LYS A 15 -8.42 11.68 -13.44
C LYS A 15 -8.77 10.20 -13.42
N LYS A 16 -9.54 9.80 -14.43
CA LYS A 16 -9.91 8.42 -14.73
C LYS A 16 -8.69 7.57 -14.42
N SER A 17 -8.74 6.82 -13.32
CA SER A 17 -7.65 5.97 -12.86
C SER A 17 -7.26 5.12 -14.05
N ALA A 18 -6.07 5.36 -14.60
CA ALA A 18 -5.54 4.58 -15.70
C ALA A 18 -5.66 3.10 -15.31
N ASP A 19 -6.13 2.31 -16.27
CA ASP A 19 -6.40 0.88 -16.16
C ASP A 19 -5.41 0.19 -15.21
N ILE A 20 -5.87 -0.11 -14.00
CA ILE A 20 -5.09 -0.84 -12.99
C ILE A 20 -5.23 -2.32 -13.32
N THR A 21 -4.67 -2.71 -14.46
CA THR A 21 -4.57 -4.11 -14.82
C THR A 21 -3.44 -4.70 -13.98
N ASP A 22 -3.79 -5.35 -12.87
CA ASP A 22 -2.82 -6.07 -12.04
C ASP A 22 -2.23 -7.21 -12.88
N CYS A 23 -0.93 -7.15 -13.14
CA CYS A 23 -0.26 -8.05 -14.08
C CYS A 23 0.30 -9.32 -13.40
N GLY A 24 -0.03 -9.57 -12.13
CA GLY A 24 0.40 -10.76 -11.40
C GLY A 24 -0.09 -10.79 -9.94
N PRO A 25 0.26 -11.83 -9.16
CA PRO A 25 -0.03 -11.85 -7.72
C PRO A 25 0.70 -10.71 -7.01
N PRO A 26 0.23 -10.20 -5.86
CA PRO A 26 0.95 -9.13 -5.15
C PRO A 26 2.36 -9.57 -4.73
N TRP A 27 3.28 -8.62 -4.61
CA TRP A 27 4.57 -8.88 -3.98
C TRP A 27 4.39 -9.05 -2.48
N LYS A 28 4.97 -10.09 -1.89
CA LYS A 28 5.02 -10.25 -0.43
C LYS A 28 6.19 -9.47 0.11
N VAL A 29 5.90 -8.53 1.01
CA VAL A 29 6.88 -7.68 1.69
C VAL A 29 6.84 -8.00 3.17
N LEU A 30 7.99 -8.39 3.73
CA LEU A 30 8.16 -8.61 5.16
C LEU A 30 8.58 -7.31 5.84
N VAL A 31 7.74 -6.82 6.76
CA VAL A 31 8.04 -5.67 7.62
C VAL A 31 8.54 -6.19 8.95
N VAL A 32 9.75 -5.78 9.35
CA VAL A 32 10.41 -6.21 10.59
C VAL A 32 10.64 -5.01 11.48
N ASP A 33 9.80 -4.85 12.49
CA ASP A 33 9.85 -3.74 13.45
C ASP A 33 9.12 -4.18 14.73
N ASP A 34 9.55 -3.80 15.91
CA ASP A 34 8.91 -4.21 17.17
C ASP A 34 7.68 -3.35 17.53
N GLU A 35 7.44 -2.25 16.83
CA GLU A 35 6.34 -1.34 17.08
C GLU A 35 5.11 -1.59 16.16
N PRO A 36 3.92 -1.94 16.70
CA PRO A 36 2.70 -2.16 15.91
C PRO A 36 2.29 -1.00 15.01
N ASP A 37 2.58 0.23 15.42
CA ASP A 37 2.23 1.43 14.68
C ASP A 37 3.06 1.56 13.40
N VAL A 38 4.33 1.13 13.41
CA VAL A 38 5.19 1.11 12.21
C VAL A 38 4.58 0.22 11.13
N HIS A 39 4.06 -0.95 11.48
CA HIS A 39 3.36 -1.82 10.53
C HIS A 39 2.10 -1.16 9.95
N THR A 40 1.31 -0.52 10.81
CA THR A 40 0.05 0.13 10.41
C THR A 40 0.31 1.30 9.46
N VAL A 41 1.25 2.17 9.81
CA VAL A 41 1.64 3.33 9.02
C VAL A 41 2.25 2.90 7.68
N THR A 42 3.15 1.91 7.69
CA THR A 42 3.78 1.38 6.48
C THR A 42 2.73 0.84 5.50
N LYS A 43 1.80 0.02 5.98
CA LYS A 43 0.70 -0.52 5.15
C LYS A 43 -0.20 0.59 4.60
N LEU A 44 -0.53 1.59 5.40
CA LEU A 44 -1.37 2.71 4.96
C LEU A 44 -0.67 3.53 3.87
N ALA A 45 0.60 3.90 4.10
CA ALA A 45 1.41 4.69 3.18
C ALA A 45 1.58 4.00 1.82
N LEU A 46 1.72 2.67 1.83
CA LEU A 46 1.97 1.88 0.62
C LEU A 46 0.72 1.20 0.04
N SER A 47 -0.48 1.45 0.59
CA SER A 47 -1.73 0.78 0.19
C SER A 47 -2.12 0.93 -1.29
N ARG A 48 -1.63 1.98 -1.96
CA ARG A 48 -1.85 2.25 -3.40
C ARG A 48 -0.60 2.11 -4.24
N PHE A 49 0.54 1.77 -3.63
CA PHE A 49 1.79 1.59 -4.35
C PHE A 49 1.73 0.33 -5.19
N ARG A 50 2.33 0.39 -6.38
CA ARG A 50 2.49 -0.75 -7.27
C ARG A 50 3.93 -0.84 -7.73
N LEU A 51 4.50 -2.04 -7.66
CA LEU A 51 5.83 -2.36 -8.16
C LEU A 51 5.68 -3.28 -9.36
N ASP A 52 6.20 -2.86 -10.51
CA ASP A 52 6.04 -3.57 -11.79
C ASP A 52 4.59 -3.89 -12.13
N GLY A 53 3.67 -2.96 -11.83
CA GLY A 53 2.23 -3.13 -12.05
C GLY A 53 1.50 -3.98 -11.00
N ARG A 54 2.23 -4.59 -10.06
CA ARG A 54 1.69 -5.49 -9.03
C ARG A 54 1.49 -4.78 -7.70
N ALA A 55 0.40 -5.07 -7.00
CA ALA A 55 0.19 -4.55 -5.63
C ALA A 55 1.19 -5.15 -4.62
N LEU A 56 1.27 -4.56 -3.43
CA LEU A 56 2.01 -5.12 -2.29
C LEU A 56 1.07 -5.85 -1.33
N SER A 57 1.57 -6.92 -0.73
CA SER A 57 0.99 -7.63 0.40
C SER A 57 2.02 -7.65 1.53
N PHE A 58 1.57 -7.50 2.77
CA PHE A 58 2.45 -7.31 3.91
C PHE A 58 2.39 -8.49 4.86
N ILE A 59 3.57 -8.95 5.29
CA ILE A 59 3.77 -9.91 6.37
C ILE A 59 4.52 -9.16 7.47
N ASN A 60 4.10 -9.35 8.72
CA ASN A 60 4.67 -8.63 9.86
C ASN A 60 5.50 -9.56 10.73
N ALA A 61 6.70 -9.12 11.09
CA ALA A 61 7.51 -9.69 12.14
C ALA A 61 7.84 -8.61 13.17
N TYR A 62 7.68 -8.94 14.44
CA TYR A 62 7.95 -8.06 15.57
C TYR A 62 9.36 -8.25 16.15
N SER A 63 10.17 -9.09 15.51
CA SER A 63 11.57 -9.30 15.88
C SER A 63 12.36 -9.89 14.71
N GLY A 64 13.68 -9.75 14.76
CA GLY A 64 14.57 -10.41 13.80
C GLY A 64 14.52 -11.94 13.85
N GLU A 65 14.21 -12.52 15.02
CA GLU A 65 14.04 -13.98 15.15
C GLU A 65 12.78 -14.45 14.44
N GLN A 66 11.66 -13.74 14.63
CA GLN A 66 10.41 -14.03 13.93
C GLN A 66 10.58 -13.84 12.42
N ALA A 67 11.27 -12.79 11.99
CA ALA A 67 11.57 -12.57 10.58
C ALA A 67 12.35 -13.73 9.96
N LYS A 68 13.41 -14.21 10.65
CA LYS A 68 14.17 -15.39 10.22
C LYS A 68 13.31 -16.65 10.15
N ALA A 69 12.39 -16.84 11.10
CA ALA A 69 11.47 -17.97 11.09
C ALA A 69 10.52 -17.91 9.89
N LEU A 70 9.96 -16.73 9.59
CA LEU A 70 9.08 -16.51 8.44
C LEU A 70 9.80 -16.70 7.11
N LEU A 71 11.02 -16.18 6.96
CA LEU A 71 11.83 -16.36 5.74
C LEU A 71 12.22 -17.83 5.50
N ARG A 72 12.29 -18.65 6.55
CA ARG A 72 12.49 -20.11 6.40
C ARG A 72 11.23 -20.85 5.97
N GLN A 73 10.05 -20.32 6.30
CA GLN A 73 8.76 -20.93 5.99
C GLN A 73 8.23 -20.50 4.61
N GLU A 74 8.44 -19.24 4.24
CA GLU A 74 7.90 -18.63 3.03
C GLU A 74 9.06 -18.27 2.07
N GLN A 75 9.20 -19.04 1.00
CA GLN A 75 10.28 -18.86 0.01
C GLN A 75 10.03 -17.74 -1.01
N ASP A 76 8.88 -17.05 -0.92
CA ASP A 76 8.43 -16.02 -1.86
C ASP A 76 8.26 -14.66 -1.18
N ILE A 77 9.14 -14.35 -0.22
CA ILE A 77 9.22 -13.04 0.43
C ILE A 77 10.39 -12.28 -0.20
N GLY A 78 10.13 -11.05 -0.66
CA GLY A 78 11.13 -10.15 -1.27
C GLY A 78 12.04 -9.46 -0.28
#